data_AF-A0A1I6TI49-F1
#
_entry.id   AF-A0A1I6TI49-F1
#
_cell.length_a   1.000
_cell.length_b   1.000
_cell.length_c   1.000
_cell.angle_alpha   90.00
_cell.angle_beta   90.00
_cell.angle_gamma   90.00
#
_symmetry.space_group_name_H-M   'P 1'
#
loop_
_entity.id
_entity.type
_entity.pdbx_description
1 polymer ?
#
loop_
_entity_poly.entity_id
_entity_poly.type
_entity_poly.pdbx_seq_one_letter_code
_entity_poly.pdbx_strand_id
1 'polypeptide(L)'
;MKCYQYGITFPDEYTGAVTRIVSRYMNLPFDRQRLERKRGSVAVYAARSKEDPNHFLIVEFPCEFHSITVRCGESVYQDVESLMIRLDKRIREKEQEPLNHKVKNEYGTEKDKVQRLMVSNNWSLEDIFKSNGL
;
A
#
# COMPACT_ATOMS: atom_id res chain seq x y z
N MET A 1 9.77 -18.03 2.92
CA MET A 1 8.30 -17.89 2.83
C MET A 1 7.99 -17.13 1.56
N LYS A 2 7.01 -17.55 0.74
CA LYS A 2 6.65 -16.78 -0.46
C LYS A 2 5.84 -15.55 -0.08
N CYS A 3 6.11 -14.45 -0.76
CA CYS A 3 5.44 -13.17 -0.55
C CYS A 3 4.78 -12.71 -1.85
N TYR A 4 3.71 -11.94 -1.68
CA TYR A 4 2.91 -11.36 -2.75
C TYR A 4 2.72 -9.89 -2.48
N GLN A 5 2.70 -9.09 -3.54
CA GLN A 5 2.57 -7.64 -3.43
C GLN A 5 1.57 -7.11 -4.45
N TYR A 6 0.70 -6.20 -4.00
CA TYR A 6 -0.35 -5.62 -4.83
C TYR A 6 -0.36 -4.11 -4.66
N GLY A 7 -0.46 -3.39 -5.78
CA GLY A 7 -0.48 -1.94 -5.81
C GLY A 7 -1.74 -1.40 -6.51
N ILE A 8 -2.32 -0.33 -5.96
CA ILE A 8 -3.31 0.50 -6.66
C ILE A 8 -2.94 1.98 -6.50
N THR A 9 -3.42 2.81 -7.42
CA THR A 9 -3.21 4.26 -7.42
C THR A 9 -4.58 4.94 -7.43
N PHE A 10 -4.77 6.03 -6.69
CA PHE A 10 -6.07 6.69 -6.54
C PHE A 10 -5.92 8.18 -6.21
N PRO A 11 -6.95 9.00 -6.49
CA PRO A 11 -6.99 10.40 -6.07
C PRO A 11 -6.86 10.55 -4.55
N ASP A 12 -6.32 11.70 -4.12
CA ASP A 12 -5.96 11.95 -2.73
C ASP A 12 -7.12 11.73 -1.72
N GLU A 13 -8.36 11.94 -2.15
CA GLU A 13 -9.58 11.88 -1.34
C GLU A 13 -9.84 10.46 -0.81
N TYR A 14 -9.35 9.45 -1.52
CA TYR A 14 -9.54 8.04 -1.16
C TYR A 14 -8.55 7.55 -0.11
N THR A 15 -7.47 8.28 0.13
CA THR A 15 -6.34 7.86 0.98
C THR A 15 -6.78 7.34 2.34
N GLY A 16 -7.52 8.15 3.10
CA GLY A 16 -7.95 7.76 4.45
C GLY A 16 -8.85 6.53 4.44
N ALA A 17 -9.76 6.43 3.47
CA ALA A 17 -10.70 5.31 3.36
C ALA A 17 -9.97 4.01 2.96
N VAL A 18 -9.17 4.06 1.90
CA VAL A 18 -8.41 2.91 1.38
C VAL A 18 -7.43 2.39 2.41
N THR A 19 -6.60 3.26 3.01
CA THR A 19 -5.63 2.84 4.03
C THR A 19 -6.31 2.21 5.23
N ARG A 20 -7.45 2.76 5.69
CA ARG A 20 -8.20 2.20 6.82
C ARG A 20 -8.80 0.83 6.49
N ILE A 21 -9.37 0.65 5.29
CA ILE A 21 -9.96 -0.62 4.87
C ILE A 21 -8.88 -1.71 4.80
N VAL A 22 -7.78 -1.42 4.10
CA VAL A 22 -6.66 -2.36 3.96
C VAL A 22 -6.05 -2.68 5.32
N SER A 23 -5.82 -1.68 6.18
CA SER A 23 -5.27 -1.92 7.52
C SER A 23 -6.14 -2.86 8.33
N ARG A 24 -7.46 -2.64 8.33
CA ARG A 24 -8.42 -3.51 9.05
C ARG A 24 -8.41 -4.93 8.51
N TYR A 25 -8.42 -5.07 7.18
CA TYR A 25 -8.44 -6.39 6.53
C TYR A 25 -7.19 -7.20 6.85
N MET A 26 -6.03 -6.53 6.88
CA MET A 26 -4.73 -7.13 7.14
C MET A 26 -4.39 -7.21 8.65
N ASN A 27 -5.30 -6.81 9.54
CA ASN A 27 -5.06 -6.68 10.98
C ASN A 27 -3.79 -5.85 11.32
N LEU A 28 -3.55 -4.77 10.56
CA LEU A 28 -2.41 -3.88 10.73
C LEU A 28 -2.75 -2.70 11.65
N PRO A 29 -1.78 -2.21 12.44
CA PRO A 29 -1.98 -1.01 13.25
C PRO A 29 -2.28 0.20 12.35
N PHE A 30 -3.38 0.89 12.63
CA PHE A 30 -3.80 2.09 11.90
C PHE A 30 -3.79 3.31 12.81
N ASP A 31 -2.88 4.25 12.54
CA ASP A 31 -2.83 5.55 13.18
C ASP A 31 -3.21 6.64 12.17
N ARG A 32 -4.44 7.14 12.31
CA ARG A 32 -4.97 8.22 11.46
C ARG A 32 -4.16 9.50 11.60
N GLN A 33 -3.74 9.88 12.81
CA GLN A 33 -2.99 11.12 13.01
C GLN A 33 -1.60 11.03 12.37
N ARG A 34 -0.96 9.86 12.42
CA ARG A 34 0.31 9.62 11.70
C ARG A 34 0.11 9.67 10.18
N LEU A 35 -0.98 9.09 9.67
CA LEU A 35 -1.32 9.16 8.24
C LEU A 35 -1.43 10.62 7.77
N GLU A 36 -2.24 11.45 8.44
CA GLU A 36 -2.44 12.85 8.03
C GLU A 36 -1.15 13.67 8.13
N ARG A 37 -0.34 13.45 9.18
CA ARG A 37 0.97 14.11 9.31
C ARG A 37 1.91 13.79 8.14
N LYS A 38 1.96 12.51 7.71
CA LYS A 38 2.81 12.07 6.59
C LYS A 38 2.28 12.55 5.24
N ARG A 39 0.96 12.58 5.07
CA ARG A 39 0.30 13.11 3.86
C ARG A 39 0.66 14.57 3.61
N GLY A 40 0.72 15.39 4.66
CA GLY A 40 1.10 16.80 4.56
C GLY A 40 2.60 17.07 4.33
N SER A 41 3.46 16.05 4.34
CA SER A 41 4.92 16.20 4.29
C SER A 41 5.61 15.50 3.11
N VAL A 42 4.87 15.08 2.07
CA VAL A 42 5.39 14.34 0.89
C VAL A 42 6.24 13.13 1.29
N ALA A 43 5.78 12.38 2.30
CA ALA A 43 6.49 11.21 2.81
C ALA A 43 5.77 9.90 2.42
N VAL A 44 6.19 8.79 3.03
CA VAL A 44 5.44 7.53 3.00
C VAL A 44 4.83 7.25 4.37
N TYR A 45 3.60 6.74 4.38
CA TYR A 45 3.01 6.11 5.56
C TYR A 45 3.23 4.59 5.46
N ALA A 46 3.63 3.96 6.55
CA ALA A 46 3.76 2.51 6.61
C ALA A 46 3.07 1.93 7.86
N ALA A 47 2.54 0.72 7.71
CA ALA A 47 2.07 -0.10 8.81
C ALA A 47 2.50 -1.56 8.58
N ARG A 48 3.06 -2.20 9.61
CA ARG A 48 3.58 -3.56 9.56
C ARG A 48 2.97 -4.40 10.68
N SER A 49 2.71 -5.67 10.40
CA SER A 49 2.24 -6.63 11.40
C SER A 49 3.35 -6.91 12.41
N LYS A 50 2.98 -7.07 13.68
CA LYS A 50 3.90 -7.52 14.73
C LYS A 50 4.17 -9.03 14.67
N GLU A 51 3.28 -9.78 14.02
CA GLU A 51 3.31 -11.25 13.96
C GLU A 51 4.06 -11.74 12.72
N ASP A 52 3.88 -11.07 11.58
CA ASP A 52 4.57 -11.39 10.33
C ASP A 52 5.17 -10.12 9.69
N PRO A 53 6.50 -9.95 9.68
CA PRO A 53 7.14 -8.77 9.10
C PRO A 53 6.94 -8.63 7.59
N ASN A 54 6.51 -9.68 6.88
CA ASN A 54 6.15 -9.62 5.46
C ASN A 54 4.73 -9.10 5.23
N HIS A 55 3.93 -8.97 6.28
CA HIS A 55 2.59 -8.40 6.23
C HIS A 55 2.66 -6.91 6.54
N PHE A 56 2.52 -6.09 5.51
CA PHE A 56 2.54 -4.64 5.67
C PHE A 56 1.81 -3.93 4.54
N LEU A 57 1.57 -2.64 4.76
CA LEU A 57 1.20 -1.71 3.69
C LEU A 57 2.12 -0.49 3.72
N ILE A 58 2.32 0.09 2.54
CA ILE A 58 2.98 1.38 2.33
C ILE A 58 2.01 2.24 1.52
N VAL A 59 1.82 3.49 1.95
CA VAL A 59 1.11 4.52 1.19
C VAL A 59 2.11 5.57 0.80
N GLU A 60 2.20 5.87 -0.50
CA GLU A 60 3.03 6.95 -1.03
C GLU A 60 2.10 8.12 -1.40
N PHE A 61 2.56 9.35 -1.19
CA PHE A 61 1.81 10.58 -1.46
C PHE A 61 2.44 11.42 -2.59
N PRO A 62 2.44 10.97 -3.87
CA PRO A 62 2.70 11.86 -5.01
C PRO A 62 1.63 12.95 -5.09
N CYS A 63 1.95 14.13 -5.63
CA CYS A 63 1.07 15.32 -5.59
C CYS A 63 -0.43 15.06 -5.86
N GLU A 64 -0.78 14.42 -6.99
CA GLU A 64 -2.18 14.29 -7.41
C GLU A 64 -2.77 12.89 -7.16
N PHE A 65 -1.93 11.86 -7.26
CA PHE A 65 -2.36 10.46 -7.23
C PHE A 65 -1.55 9.68 -6.22
N HIS A 66 -2.19 9.29 -5.14
CA HIS A 66 -1.61 8.47 -4.09
C HIS A 66 -1.57 7.00 -4.50
N SER A 67 -0.60 6.26 -3.97
CA SER A 67 -0.54 4.80 -4.14
C SER A 67 -0.59 4.11 -2.80
N ILE A 68 -1.24 2.95 -2.76
CA ILE A 68 -1.06 1.99 -1.68
C ILE A 68 -0.49 0.70 -2.26
N THR A 69 0.52 0.17 -1.57
CA THR A 69 1.12 -1.13 -1.85
C THR A 69 0.98 -2.00 -0.62
N VAL A 70 0.45 -3.21 -0.81
CA VAL A 70 0.25 -4.20 0.26
C VAL A 70 1.13 -5.40 -0.02
N ARG A 71 1.94 -5.81 0.95
CA ARG A 71 2.67 -7.07 0.92
C ARG A 71 2.09 -8.04 1.94
N CYS A 72 1.98 -9.30 1.53
CA CYS A 72 1.40 -10.37 2.34
C CYS A 72 2.03 -11.73 2.01
N GLY A 73 1.84 -12.70 2.89
CA GLY A 73 2.29 -14.08 2.73
C GLY A 73 1.33 -14.94 1.93
N GLU A 74 1.80 -16.14 1.59
CA GLU A 74 1.07 -17.15 0.79
C GLU A 74 -0.26 -17.61 1.43
N SER A 75 -0.46 -17.44 2.73
CA SER A 75 -1.71 -17.85 3.40
C SER A 75 -2.91 -16.94 3.09
N VAL A 76 -2.69 -15.68 2.70
CA VAL A 76 -3.75 -14.67 2.56
C VAL A 76 -3.73 -13.94 1.21
N TYR A 77 -2.86 -14.33 0.28
CA TYR A 77 -2.61 -13.54 -0.93
C TYR A 77 -3.85 -13.39 -1.84
N GLN A 78 -4.66 -14.44 -2.00
CA GLN A 78 -5.86 -14.42 -2.85
C GLN A 78 -6.93 -13.48 -2.30
N ASP A 79 -7.04 -13.44 -0.98
CA ASP A 79 -7.94 -12.60 -0.21
C ASP A 79 -7.54 -11.12 -0.34
N VAL A 80 -6.24 -10.83 -0.20
CA VAL A 80 -5.68 -9.50 -0.41
C VAL A 80 -5.83 -9.05 -1.87
N GLU A 81 -5.51 -9.90 -2.84
CA GLU A 81 -5.70 -9.62 -4.27
C GLU A 81 -7.15 -9.25 -4.56
N SER A 82 -8.10 -10.04 -4.06
CA SER A 82 -9.53 -9.83 -4.21
C SER A 82 -10.01 -8.54 -3.54
N LEU A 83 -9.44 -8.16 -2.40
CA LEU A 83 -9.70 -6.86 -1.79
C LEU A 83 -9.21 -5.71 -2.68
N MET A 84 -7.97 -5.80 -3.15
CA MET A 84 -7.33 -4.75 -3.93
C MET A 84 -8.03 -4.53 -5.28
N ILE A 85 -8.46 -5.61 -5.95
CA ILE A 85 -9.30 -5.55 -7.16
C ILE A 85 -10.62 -4.83 -6.87
N ARG A 86 -11.31 -5.18 -5.77
CA ARG A 86 -12.59 -4.55 -5.42
C ARG A 86 -12.44 -3.07 -5.10
N LEU A 87 -11.35 -2.68 -4.43
CA LEU A 87 -11.07 -1.28 -4.11
C LEU A 87 -10.79 -0.48 -5.39
N ASP A 88 -9.90 -0.96 -6.26
CA ASP A 88 -9.60 -0.29 -7.53
C ASP A 88 -10.87 -0.13 -8.38
N LYS A 89 -11.64 -1.22 -8.57
CA LYS A 89 -12.89 -1.19 -9.32
C LYS A 89 -13.87 -0.12 -8.81
N ARG A 90 -14.09 -0.04 -7.49
CA ARG A 90 -15.00 0.96 -6.90
C ARG A 90 -14.51 2.40 -7.10
N ILE A 91 -13.20 2.63 -7.03
CA ILE A 91 -12.62 3.95 -7.26
C ILE A 91 -12.80 4.33 -8.72
N ARG A 92 -12.43 3.46 -9.67
CA ARG A 92 -12.59 3.71 -11.11
C ARG A 92 -14.04 3.96 -11.50
N GLU A 93 -14.98 3.18 -10.95
CA GLU A 93 -16.41 3.39 -11.16
C GLU A 93 -16.87 4.77 -10.69
N LYS A 94 -16.38 5.25 -9.54
CA LYS A 94 -16.72 6.58 -9.01
C LYS A 94 -16.09 7.72 -9.80
N GLU A 95 -14.85 7.54 -10.25
CA GLU A 95 -14.12 8.51 -11.08
C GLU A 95 -14.53 8.47 -12.57
N GLN A 96 -15.44 7.56 -12.96
CA GLN A 96 -15.81 7.31 -14.35
C GLN A 96 -14.60 6.96 -15.24
N GLU A 97 -13.58 6.36 -14.64
CA GLU A 97 -12.37 5.94 -15.32
C GLU A 97 -12.47 4.48 -15.78
N PRO A 98 -11.88 4.12 -16.92
CA PRO A 98 -11.74 2.72 -17.31
C PRO A 98 -10.81 1.98 -16.33
N LEU A 99 -11.07 0.68 -16.16
CA LEU A 99 -10.14 -0.26 -15.52
C LEU A 99 -8.90 -0.43 -16.42
N ASN A 100 -7.98 0.52 -16.34
CA ASN A 100 -6.78 0.56 -17.19
C ASN A 100 -5.71 -0.46 -16.77
N HIS A 101 -5.75 -0.95 -15.53
CA HIS A 101 -4.71 -1.82 -14.97
C HIS A 101 -5.32 -3.00 -14.21
N LYS A 102 -4.86 -4.21 -14.55
CA LYS A 102 -5.16 -5.40 -13.77
C LYS A 102 -4.27 -5.42 -12.53
N VAL A 103 -4.89 -5.37 -11.34
CA VAL A 103 -4.22 -5.68 -10.07
C VAL A 103 -3.70 -7.11 -10.17
N LYS A 104 -2.40 -7.29 -9.98
CA LYS A 104 -1.69 -8.57 -10.05
C LYS A 104 -0.49 -8.54 -9.10
N ASN A 105 0.11 -9.69 -8.84
CA ASN A 105 1.33 -9.75 -8.04
C ASN A 105 2.47 -8.95 -8.70
N GLU A 106 3.01 -7.97 -7.97
CA GLU A 106 4.11 -7.10 -8.36
C GLU A 106 5.44 -7.53 -7.74
N TYR A 107 5.44 -8.43 -6.75
CA TYR A 107 6.63 -8.79 -5.98
C TYR A 107 7.73 -9.39 -6.86
N GLY A 108 8.92 -8.80 -6.82
CA GLY A 108 10.06 -9.26 -7.62
C GLY A 108 9.93 -9.00 -9.13
N THR A 109 8.96 -8.19 -9.55
CA THR A 109 8.79 -7.75 -10.94
C THR A 109 9.29 -6.33 -11.13
N GLU A 110 9.41 -5.88 -12.39
CA GLU A 110 9.66 -4.47 -12.73
C GLU A 110 8.65 -3.48 -12.13
N LYS A 111 7.47 -3.96 -11.73
CA LYS A 111 6.41 -3.16 -11.11
C LYS A 111 6.50 -3.11 -9.59
N ASP A 112 7.47 -3.77 -8.96
CA ASP A 112 7.64 -3.78 -7.51
C ASP A 112 7.87 -2.34 -6.97
N LYS A 113 6.80 -1.71 -6.48
CA LYS A 113 6.85 -0.33 -5.97
C LYS A 113 7.74 -0.20 -4.73
N VAL A 114 7.75 -1.21 -3.86
CA VAL A 114 8.57 -1.21 -2.65
C VAL A 114 10.05 -1.27 -3.02
N GLN A 115 10.43 -2.14 -3.97
CA GLN A 115 11.80 -2.18 -4.48
C GLN A 115 12.23 -0.84 -5.10
N ARG A 116 11.36 -0.23 -5.91
CA ARG A 116 11.63 1.08 -6.52
C ARG A 116 11.79 2.18 -5.47
N LEU A 117 10.94 2.20 -4.44
CA LEU A 117 11.02 3.13 -3.31
C LEU A 117 12.33 2.98 -2.53
N MET A 118 12.76 1.75 -2.26
CA MET A 118 14.03 1.46 -1.59
C MET A 118 15.23 1.95 -2.42
N VAL A 119 15.23 1.66 -3.72
CA VAL A 119 16.31 2.08 -4.63
C VAL A 119 16.36 3.60 -4.78
N SER A 120 15.22 4.27 -4.97
CA SER A 120 15.19 5.72 -5.20
C SER A 120 15.63 6.54 -3.99
N ASN A 121 15.40 6.04 -2.77
CA ASN A 121 15.76 6.71 -1.52
C ASN A 121 17.09 6.21 -0.93
N ASN A 122 17.74 5.23 -1.55
CA ASN A 122 18.87 4.50 -0.97
C ASN A 122 18.55 3.98 0.45
N TRP A 123 17.35 3.41 0.61
CA TRP A 123 16.80 2.92 1.87
C TRP A 123 16.68 1.40 1.85
N SER A 124 16.89 0.78 3.01
CA SER A 124 16.40 -0.56 3.26
C SER A 124 14.91 -0.56 3.60
N LEU A 125 14.30 -1.74 3.58
CA LEU A 125 12.90 -1.89 4.02
C LEU A 125 12.72 -1.47 5.49
N GLU A 126 13.71 -1.73 6.35
CA GLU A 126 13.67 -1.30 7.75
C GLU A 126 13.77 0.22 7.91
N ASP A 127 14.47 0.93 7.02
CA ASP A 127 14.54 2.39 7.07
C ASP A 127 13.18 3.03 6.80
N ILE A 128 12.39 2.44 5.90
CA ILE A 128 10.99 2.85 5.66
C ILE A 128 10.17 2.72 6.94
N PHE A 129 10.28 1.60 7.66
CA PHE A 129 9.52 1.38 8.90
C PHE A 129 10.01 2.28 10.04
N LYS A 130 11.32 2.42 10.23
CA LYS A 130 11.90 3.33 11.25
C LYS A 130 11.47 4.77 11.02
N SER A 131 11.46 5.24 9.78
CA SER A 131 10.96 6.59 9.44
C SER A 131 9.48 6.78 9.78
N ASN A 132 8.74 5.67 9.95
CA ASN A 132 7.34 5.62 10.36
C ASN A 132 7.15 5.32 11.86
N GLY A 133 8.22 5.24 12.64
CA GLY A 133 8.19 4.92 14.07
C GLY A 133 7.79 3.48 14.35
N LEU A 134 8.24 2.55 13.49
CA LEU A 134 8.01 1.11 13.58
C LEU A 134 9.34 0.33 13.62
#